data_AF-A0A2P4PRN1-F1
#
_entry.id   AF-A0A2P4PRN1-F1
#
_cell.length_a   1.000
_cell.length_b   1.000
_cell.length_c   1.000
_cell.angle_alpha   90.00
_cell.angle_beta   90.00
_cell.angle_gamma   90.00
#
_symmetry.space_group_name_H-M   'P 1'
#
loop_
_entity.id
_entity.type
_entity.pdbx_description
1 polymer ?
#
loop_
_entity_poly.entity_id
_entity_poly.type
_entity_poly.pdbx_seq_one_letter_code
_entity_poly.pdbx_strand_id
1 'polypeptide(L)'
;MLMFVVNLVKRILTKTGQIYVTQSNSTSDTNVSVSVRVVATKDETTSIKEENADSTKKIFLERADTFKGSLAWIGYFSLPPRCVLAKVEVVLPQTIPSVITIDTDVNDIVFYANPVPYSSQIIAKTVNGEIDVNNFAVGSLTLNTNNGGITGSVSEIVNELIAITNNGGIQLNVSISSNATNPKIEITNSLSDIQLNFNSSFSGSYDAKTDYGKVNIDNPSTVAISEDKKKTGKVGDKNGTLNANTKNGNININF
;
A
#
# COMPACT_ATOMS: atom_id res chain seq x y z
N MET A 1 -6.60 -13.37 13.15
CA MET A 1 -6.37 -12.86 11.78
C MET A 1 -7.33 -11.70 11.57
N LEU A 2 -6.83 -10.46 11.62
CA LEU A 2 -7.65 -9.27 11.35
C LEU A 2 -7.71 -9.08 9.83
N MET A 3 -8.91 -9.16 9.24
CA MET A 3 -9.14 -8.92 7.81
C MET A 3 -10.16 -7.79 7.67
N PHE A 4 -9.75 -6.64 7.15
CA PHE A 4 -10.67 -5.53 6.86
C PHE A 4 -11.09 -5.61 5.40
N VAL A 5 -12.39 -5.52 5.13
CA VAL A 5 -12.92 -5.45 3.75
C VAL A 5 -13.91 -4.29 3.69
N VAL A 6 -13.56 -3.24 2.95
CA VAL A 6 -14.48 -2.14 2.62
C VAL A 6 -15.03 -2.39 1.22
N ASN A 7 -16.27 -2.88 1.13
CA ASN A 7 -16.98 -3.11 -0.13
C ASN A 7 -17.99 -1.98 -0.38
N LEU A 8 -17.78 -1.18 -1.43
CA LEU A 8 -18.80 -0.27 -1.96
C LEU A 8 -19.51 -0.92 -3.16
N VAL A 9 -20.83 -1.03 -3.10
CA VAL A 9 -21.62 -1.73 -4.13
C VAL A 9 -21.76 -0.90 -5.41
N LYS A 10 -21.21 -1.43 -6.51
CA LYS A 10 -21.50 -1.21 -7.95
C LYS A 10 -22.05 0.16 -8.39
N ARG A 11 -21.16 0.98 -8.96
CA ARG A 11 -21.22 1.58 -10.33
C ARG A 11 -20.03 2.53 -10.48
N ILE A 12 -19.13 2.24 -11.42
CA ILE A 12 -17.91 3.01 -11.76
C ILE A 12 -17.03 3.28 -10.51
N LEU A 13 -16.02 2.43 -10.29
CA LEU A 13 -15.09 2.54 -9.16
C LEU A 13 -14.16 3.75 -9.34
N THR A 14 -14.66 4.95 -9.08
CA THR A 14 -13.84 6.16 -8.90
C THR A 14 -13.27 6.17 -7.49
N LYS A 15 -11.99 6.53 -7.34
CA LYS A 15 -11.31 6.76 -6.05
C LYS A 15 -12.21 7.52 -5.06
N THR A 16 -12.54 6.91 -3.91
CA THR A 16 -13.60 7.40 -2.99
C THR A 16 -13.11 7.92 -1.65
N GLY A 17 -11.86 7.67 -1.27
CA GLY A 17 -11.39 8.00 0.08
C GLY A 17 -9.96 7.54 0.38
N GLN A 18 -9.59 7.70 1.65
CA GLN A 18 -8.25 7.38 2.16
C GLN A 18 -8.36 6.62 3.49
N ILE A 19 -7.53 5.60 3.64
CA ILE A 19 -7.30 4.86 4.87
C ILE A 19 -5.96 5.30 5.45
N TYR A 20 -6.01 5.94 6.60
CA TYR A 20 -4.82 6.37 7.33
C TYR A 20 -4.43 5.33 8.36
N VAL A 21 -3.18 4.88 8.31
CA VAL A 21 -2.63 3.89 9.23
C VAL A 21 -1.63 4.59 10.14
N THR A 22 -1.92 4.57 11.44
CA THR A 22 -1.14 5.23 12.48
C THR A 22 -0.84 4.27 13.63
N GLN A 23 0.17 4.58 14.44
CA GLN A 23 0.49 3.83 15.66
C GLN A 23 -0.04 4.56 16.90
N SER A 24 -0.57 3.81 17.86
CA SER A 24 -0.89 4.36 19.18
C SER A 24 0.36 4.88 19.88
N ASN A 25 0.19 6.02 20.53
CA ASN A 25 1.15 6.65 21.42
C ASN A 25 1.22 6.00 22.82
N SER A 26 0.38 5.02 23.12
CA SER A 26 0.40 4.29 24.40
C SER A 26 0.92 2.85 24.25
N THR A 27 1.81 2.45 25.16
CA THR A 27 2.27 1.06 25.30
C THR A 27 1.23 0.15 25.95
N SER A 28 0.21 0.71 26.59
CA SER A 28 -0.87 -0.06 27.23
C SER A 28 -1.96 -0.48 26.24
N ASP A 29 -1.99 0.14 25.06
CA ASP A 29 -3.01 -0.15 24.07
C ASP A 29 -2.73 -1.50 23.43
N THR A 30 -3.72 -2.38 23.51
CA THR A 30 -3.67 -3.72 22.92
C THR A 30 -4.64 -3.88 21.75
N ASN A 31 -5.57 -2.94 21.61
CA ASN A 31 -6.64 -2.99 20.62
C ASN A 31 -6.28 -2.18 19.38
N VAL A 32 -6.66 -2.70 18.22
CA VAL A 32 -6.71 -1.91 16.98
C VAL A 32 -7.98 -1.07 17.02
N SER A 33 -7.83 0.26 16.88
CA SER A 33 -8.96 1.18 16.81
C SER A 33 -9.23 1.59 15.39
N VAL A 34 -10.51 1.57 14.98
CA VAL A 34 -10.93 1.98 13.64
C VAL A 34 -12.03 3.02 13.75
N SER A 35 -11.73 4.23 13.27
CA SER A 35 -12.64 5.38 13.21
C SER A 35 -12.99 5.67 11.77
N VAL A 36 -14.27 5.92 11.48
CA VAL A 36 -14.71 6.35 10.15
C VAL A 36 -15.41 7.69 10.28
N ARG A 37 -14.92 8.67 9.53
CA ARG A 37 -15.56 9.96 9.38
C ARG A 37 -16.16 10.06 7.98
N VAL A 38 -17.47 10.16 7.90
CA VAL A 38 -18.22 10.29 6.66
C VAL A 38 -18.73 11.72 6.53
N VAL A 39 -18.47 12.33 5.38
CA VAL A 39 -19.08 13.60 4.98
C VAL A 39 -19.92 13.32 3.75
N ALA A 40 -21.23 13.49 3.90
CA ALA A 40 -22.20 13.35 2.83
C ALA A 40 -23.13 14.57 2.82
N THR A 41 -23.64 14.93 1.65
CA THR A 41 -24.76 15.88 1.54
C THR A 41 -25.93 15.36 2.37
N LYS A 42 -26.45 16.19 3.27
CA LYS A 42 -27.57 15.85 4.15
C LYS A 42 -28.80 15.47 3.31
N ASP A 43 -29.07 14.18 3.21
CA ASP A 43 -30.27 13.61 2.58
C ASP A 43 -30.72 12.43 3.45
N GLU A 44 -32.01 12.15 3.48
CA GLU A 44 -32.65 11.15 4.36
C GLU A 44 -32.29 9.69 4.00
N THR A 45 -31.40 9.50 3.01
CA THR A 45 -31.15 8.24 2.31
C THR A 45 -29.73 7.68 2.49
N THR A 46 -28.86 8.37 3.22
CA THR A 46 -27.49 7.88 3.52
C THR A 46 -27.51 7.08 4.82
N SER A 47 -27.05 5.83 4.78
CA SER A 47 -26.91 4.99 5.98
C SER A 47 -25.49 4.45 6.11
N ILE A 48 -25.00 4.44 7.35
CA ILE A 48 -23.74 3.80 7.72
C ILE A 48 -24.13 2.55 8.50
N LYS A 49 -23.69 1.39 8.02
CA LYS A 49 -23.83 0.13 8.76
C LYS A 49 -22.45 -0.36 9.16
N GLU A 50 -22.30 -0.70 10.43
CA GLU A 50 -21.12 -1.37 10.95
C GLU A 50 -21.47 -2.81 11.26
N GLU A 51 -20.74 -3.75 10.67
CA GLU A 51 -20.78 -5.15 11.05
C GLU A 51 -19.48 -5.50 11.73
N ASN A 52 -19.59 -6.00 12.97
CA ASN A 52 -18.47 -6.48 13.76
C ASN A 52 -18.64 -7.99 13.94
N ALA A 53 -17.69 -8.77 13.41
CA ALA A 53 -17.63 -10.22 13.62
C ALA A 53 -16.20 -10.60 14.02
N ASP A 54 -16.03 -11.20 15.20
CA ASP A 54 -14.77 -11.64 15.81
C ASP A 54 -13.62 -10.61 15.77
N SER A 55 -12.88 -10.63 14.66
CA SER A 55 -11.64 -9.89 14.35
C SER A 55 -11.77 -9.07 13.06
N THR A 56 -12.98 -8.87 12.55
CA THR A 56 -13.25 -8.17 11.29
C THR A 56 -14.24 -7.06 11.56
N LYS A 57 -13.85 -5.82 11.26
CA LYS A 57 -14.77 -4.68 11.22
C LYS A 57 -15.05 -4.33 9.77
N LYS A 58 -16.31 -4.43 9.36
CA LYS A 58 -16.78 -3.96 8.05
C LYS A 58 -17.59 -2.70 8.25
N ILE A 59 -17.26 -1.66 7.47
CA ILE A 59 -18.07 -0.45 7.40
C ILE A 59 -18.69 -0.39 6.00
N PHE A 60 -20.02 -0.41 5.95
CA PHE A 60 -20.79 -0.24 4.73
C PHE A 60 -21.34 1.18 4.70
N LEU A 61 -21.09 1.84 3.57
CA LEU A 61 -21.66 3.15 3.26
C LEU A 61 -22.69 2.93 2.17
N GLU A 62 -23.95 2.84 2.58
CA GLU A 62 -25.07 2.60 1.69
C GLU A 62 -25.80 3.91 1.42
N ARG A 63 -26.08 4.14 0.13
CA ARG A 63 -26.99 5.19 -0.32
C ARG A 63 -28.23 4.54 -0.93
N ALA A 64 -29.41 4.94 -0.49
CA ALA A 64 -30.62 4.60 -1.22
C ALA A 64 -30.72 5.49 -2.46
N ASP A 65 -30.53 4.91 -3.65
CA ASP A 65 -30.88 5.54 -4.92
C ASP A 65 -32.42 5.54 -5.07
N THR A 66 -33.13 6.25 -4.20
CA THR A 66 -34.60 6.33 -4.26
C THR A 66 -35.04 7.39 -5.26
N PHE A 67 -35.09 7.03 -6.55
CA PHE A 67 -36.08 7.61 -7.47
C PHE A 67 -37.24 6.61 -7.61
N LYS A 68 -38.27 6.74 -6.76
CA LYS A 68 -39.53 6.02 -6.95
C LYS A 68 -40.53 6.92 -7.70
N GLY A 69 -40.95 6.53 -8.90
CA GLY A 69 -42.02 7.19 -9.66
C GLY A 69 -41.82 7.23 -11.18
N SER A 70 -42.90 7.44 -11.93
CA SER A 70 -42.93 7.42 -13.41
C SER A 70 -42.14 8.54 -14.12
N LEU A 71 -41.54 9.48 -13.36
CA LEU A 71 -40.76 10.62 -13.85
C LEU A 71 -39.27 10.56 -13.47
N ALA A 72 -38.79 9.43 -12.95
CA ALA A 72 -37.39 9.22 -12.56
C ALA A 72 -36.36 9.50 -13.67
N TRP A 73 -36.76 9.35 -14.94
CA TRP A 73 -35.91 9.58 -16.11
C TRP A 73 -35.57 11.07 -16.36
N ILE A 74 -36.40 12.00 -15.87
CA ILE A 74 -36.20 13.45 -16.04
C ILE A 74 -35.29 14.01 -14.92
N GLY A 75 -35.33 13.40 -13.73
CA GLY A 75 -34.46 13.75 -12.60
C GLY A 75 -32.99 13.36 -12.81
N TYR A 76 -32.71 12.38 -13.68
CA TYR A 76 -31.36 11.87 -13.97
C TYR A 76 -30.44 12.92 -14.63
N PHE A 77 -31.01 13.93 -15.29
CA PHE A 77 -30.26 14.96 -16.02
C PHE A 77 -30.02 16.26 -15.22
N SER A 78 -30.59 16.44 -14.03
CA SER A 78 -30.65 17.76 -13.35
C SER A 78 -29.95 17.86 -12.00
N LEU A 79 -29.38 16.78 -11.46
CA LEU A 79 -28.64 16.83 -10.20
C LEU A 79 -27.18 16.47 -10.41
N PRO A 80 -26.23 17.35 -10.04
CA PRO A 80 -24.82 16.99 -10.06
C PRO A 80 -24.58 15.77 -9.16
N PRO A 81 -23.60 14.92 -9.49
CA PRO A 81 -23.25 13.77 -8.65
C PRO A 81 -22.96 14.25 -7.24
N ARG A 82 -23.81 13.85 -6.27
CA ARG A 82 -23.60 14.22 -4.87
C ARG A 82 -22.55 13.28 -4.29
N CYS A 83 -21.38 13.83 -3.97
CA CYS A 83 -20.22 13.10 -3.47
C CYS A 83 -20.41 12.67 -2.01
N VAL A 84 -19.98 11.44 -1.70
CA VAL A 84 -19.73 10.98 -0.33
C VAL A 84 -18.21 10.87 -0.18
N LEU A 85 -17.67 11.50 0.86
CA LEU A 85 -16.26 11.38 1.23
C LEU A 85 -16.17 10.59 2.53
N ALA A 86 -15.41 9.50 2.51
CA ALA A 86 -15.10 8.71 3.70
C ALA A 86 -13.62 8.79 4.02
N LYS A 87 -13.32 9.16 5.27
CA LYS A 87 -11.99 9.05 5.87
C LYS A 87 -12.01 7.91 6.86
N VAL A 88 -11.14 6.91 6.66
CA VAL A 88 -10.97 5.81 7.62
C VAL A 88 -9.63 6.01 8.32
N GLU A 89 -9.63 5.97 9.64
CA GLU A 89 -8.43 6.02 10.46
C GLU A 89 -8.30 4.69 11.20
N VAL A 90 -7.18 4.01 10.97
CA VAL A 90 -6.78 2.78 11.66
C VAL A 90 -5.61 3.13 12.57
N VAL A 91 -5.81 2.97 13.88
CA VAL A 91 -4.79 3.14 14.91
C VAL A 91 -4.39 1.76 15.42
N LEU A 92 -3.17 1.38 15.13
CA LEU A 92 -2.59 0.09 15.52
C LEU A 92 -1.88 0.23 16.88
N PRO A 93 -2.03 -0.72 17.82
CA PRO A 93 -1.26 -0.73 19.07
C PRO A 93 0.24 -0.90 18.77
N GLN A 94 1.15 -0.48 19.65
CA GLN A 94 2.60 -0.57 19.39
C GLN A 94 3.08 -2.02 19.25
N THR A 95 2.46 -2.93 19.97
CA THR A 95 2.72 -4.36 19.87
C THR A 95 1.55 -5.02 19.18
N ILE A 96 1.82 -5.69 18.06
CA ILE A 96 0.82 -6.47 17.35
C ILE A 96 1.26 -7.93 17.41
N PRO A 97 0.40 -8.87 17.84
CA PRO A 97 0.81 -10.26 18.04
C PRO A 97 0.80 -11.10 16.75
N SER A 98 0.26 -10.57 15.65
CA SER A 98 0.03 -11.34 14.42
C SER A 98 0.02 -10.45 13.18
N VAL A 99 -0.11 -11.06 12.02
CA VAL A 99 -0.23 -10.37 10.73
C VAL A 99 -1.47 -9.48 10.70
N ILE A 100 -1.31 -8.24 10.22
CA ILE A 100 -2.40 -7.30 9.95
C ILE A 100 -2.60 -7.16 8.45
N THR A 101 -3.84 -7.28 8.00
CA THR A 101 -4.21 -7.07 6.61
C THR A 101 -5.19 -5.91 6.49
N ILE A 102 -4.82 -4.91 5.70
CA ILE A 102 -5.67 -3.78 5.29
C ILE A 102 -6.02 -4.00 3.82
N ASP A 103 -7.31 -4.18 3.51
CA ASP A 103 -7.76 -4.53 2.16
C ASP A 103 -8.96 -3.65 1.74
N THR A 104 -8.86 -3.02 0.58
CA THR A 104 -9.88 -2.10 0.07
C THR A 104 -9.88 -1.96 -1.45
N ASP A 105 -11.04 -1.97 -2.10
CA ASP A 105 -11.04 -1.89 -3.57
C ASP A 105 -10.66 -0.51 -4.15
N VAL A 106 -10.92 0.58 -3.43
CA VAL A 106 -10.98 1.94 -4.04
C VAL A 106 -10.33 3.06 -3.24
N ASN A 107 -9.85 2.79 -2.04
CA ASN A 107 -9.28 3.81 -1.18
C ASN A 107 -7.76 3.78 -1.25
N ASP A 108 -7.15 4.97 -1.19
CA ASP A 108 -5.71 5.04 -0.94
C ASP A 108 -5.43 4.48 0.46
N ILE A 109 -4.24 3.90 0.63
CA ILE A 109 -3.72 3.50 1.93
C ILE A 109 -2.51 4.36 2.23
N VAL A 110 -2.57 5.12 3.31
CA VAL A 110 -1.51 6.04 3.74
C VAL A 110 -0.97 5.58 5.09
N PHE A 111 0.27 5.08 5.10
CA PHE A 111 0.99 4.80 6.33
C PHE A 111 1.69 6.06 6.81
N TYR A 112 1.51 6.39 8.09
CA TYR A 112 2.26 7.43 8.77
C TYR A 112 3.44 6.85 9.53
N ALA A 113 4.41 7.72 9.83
CA ALA A 113 5.57 7.36 10.61
C ALA A 113 5.16 6.81 11.98
N ASN A 114 5.84 5.77 12.41
CA ASN A 114 5.65 5.14 13.70
C ASN A 114 6.92 5.30 14.55
N PRO A 115 6.79 5.75 15.81
CA PRO A 115 7.95 5.90 16.70
C PRO A 115 8.56 4.56 17.12
N VAL A 116 7.76 3.49 17.14
CA VAL A 116 8.22 2.14 17.53
C VAL A 116 8.04 1.19 16.34
N PRO A 117 9.11 0.56 15.83
CA PRO A 117 9.03 -0.41 14.74
C PRO A 117 8.10 -1.58 15.07
N TYR A 118 7.27 -1.96 14.10
CA TYR A 118 6.43 -3.16 14.24
C TYR A 118 7.26 -4.42 14.02
N SER A 119 7.19 -5.41 14.92
CA SER A 119 7.85 -6.70 14.71
C SER A 119 7.10 -7.63 13.75
N SER A 120 5.79 -7.42 13.59
CA SER A 120 4.90 -8.29 12.80
C SER A 120 4.78 -7.85 11.34
N GLN A 121 4.28 -8.76 10.50
CA GLN A 121 3.99 -8.46 9.11
C GLN A 121 2.73 -7.59 8.98
N ILE A 122 2.81 -6.60 8.09
CA ILE A 122 1.66 -5.80 7.67
C ILE A 122 1.47 -5.96 6.16
N ILE A 123 0.23 -6.19 5.76
CA ILE A 123 -0.18 -6.37 4.37
C ILE A 123 -1.20 -5.28 4.04
N ALA A 124 -0.91 -4.45 3.03
CA ALA A 124 -1.83 -3.46 2.46
C ALA A 124 -2.17 -3.83 1.03
N LYS A 125 -3.47 -3.88 0.73
CA LYS A 125 -4.01 -4.22 -0.57
C LYS A 125 -5.04 -3.21 -1.02
N THR A 126 -4.94 -2.80 -2.28
CA THR A 126 -6.04 -2.12 -2.93
C THR A 126 -6.16 -2.46 -4.42
N VAL A 127 -7.31 -2.22 -5.04
CA VAL A 127 -7.45 -2.42 -6.49
C VAL A 127 -7.19 -1.11 -7.22
N ASN A 128 -7.75 0.00 -6.76
CA ASN A 128 -7.70 1.29 -7.46
C ASN A 128 -7.04 2.43 -6.65
N GLY A 129 -6.71 2.19 -5.38
CA GLY A 129 -6.03 3.18 -4.55
C GLY A 129 -4.53 3.23 -4.76
N GLU A 130 -3.95 4.37 -4.42
CA GLU A 130 -2.51 4.52 -4.20
C GLU A 130 -2.11 3.92 -2.85
N ILE A 131 -0.86 3.51 -2.70
CA ILE A 131 -0.30 3.16 -1.40
C ILE A 131 0.89 4.06 -1.10
N ASP A 132 0.72 4.96 -0.14
CA ASP A 132 1.74 5.91 0.29
C ASP A 132 2.30 5.49 1.65
N VAL A 133 3.63 5.41 1.73
CA VAL A 133 4.32 5.04 2.97
C VAL A 133 5.18 6.19 3.45
N ASN A 134 4.97 6.68 4.68
CA ASN A 134 5.69 7.85 5.18
C ASN A 134 6.55 7.47 6.38
N ASN A 135 7.83 7.19 6.16
CA ASN A 135 8.82 6.88 7.18
C ASN A 135 8.34 5.79 8.16
N PHE A 136 7.83 4.69 7.59
CA PHE A 136 7.23 3.58 8.33
C PHE A 136 8.25 2.47 8.60
N ALA A 137 8.31 1.99 9.84
CA ALA A 137 9.24 0.98 10.33
C ALA A 137 8.52 -0.32 10.70
N VAL A 138 8.89 -1.43 10.08
CA VAL A 138 8.19 -2.72 10.22
C VAL A 138 9.09 -3.90 9.90
N GLY A 139 8.81 -5.05 10.53
CA GLY A 139 9.55 -6.29 10.32
C GLY A 139 9.37 -6.81 8.90
N SER A 140 8.11 -6.93 8.45
CA SER A 140 7.76 -7.30 7.08
C SER A 140 6.60 -6.47 6.54
N LEU A 141 6.70 -6.03 5.29
CA LEU A 141 5.68 -5.22 4.62
C LEU A 141 5.32 -5.78 3.25
N THR A 142 4.03 -5.93 2.99
CA THR A 142 3.51 -6.29 1.66
C THR A 142 2.56 -5.19 1.20
N LEU A 143 2.88 -4.55 0.08
CA LEU A 143 2.10 -3.50 -0.56
C LEU A 143 1.63 -4.01 -1.92
N ASN A 144 0.33 -4.03 -2.16
CA ASN A 144 -0.22 -4.52 -3.41
C ASN A 144 -1.33 -3.60 -3.90
N THR A 145 -1.16 -3.02 -5.08
CA THR A 145 -2.24 -2.30 -5.76
C THR A 145 -2.35 -2.74 -7.22
N ASN A 146 -3.55 -2.79 -7.81
CA ASN A 146 -3.65 -3.15 -9.22
C ASN A 146 -3.46 -1.93 -10.14
N ASN A 147 -4.18 -0.84 -9.85
CA ASN A 147 -4.25 0.33 -10.71
C ASN A 147 -3.54 1.57 -10.14
N GLY A 148 -3.26 1.62 -8.84
CA GLY A 148 -2.51 2.71 -8.22
C GLY A 148 -1.01 2.47 -8.23
N GLY A 149 -0.25 3.49 -7.87
CA GLY A 149 1.17 3.44 -7.56
C GLY A 149 1.45 3.13 -6.09
N ILE A 150 2.74 2.92 -5.82
CA ILE A 150 3.27 2.68 -4.47
C ILE A 150 4.41 3.67 -4.26
N THR A 151 4.26 4.63 -3.35
CA THR A 151 5.25 5.70 -3.17
C THR A 151 5.66 5.93 -1.73
N GLY A 152 6.83 6.54 -1.53
CA GLY A 152 7.24 7.12 -0.26
C GLY A 152 8.52 6.52 0.33
N SER A 153 8.51 6.26 1.64
CA SER A 153 9.68 5.86 2.43
C SER A 153 9.35 4.80 3.48
N VAL A 154 10.09 3.70 3.44
CA VAL A 154 10.11 2.67 4.48
C VAL A 154 11.39 2.87 5.28
N SER A 155 11.25 3.29 6.53
CA SER A 155 12.37 3.73 7.37
C SER A 155 13.08 2.58 8.08
N GLU A 156 12.47 1.40 8.13
CA GLU A 156 13.13 0.19 8.62
C GLU A 156 12.41 -1.06 8.10
N ILE A 157 13.17 -1.97 7.48
CA ILE A 157 12.76 -3.35 7.16
C ILE A 157 13.74 -4.32 7.79
N VAL A 158 13.22 -5.33 8.49
CA VAL A 158 14.05 -6.40 9.11
C VAL A 158 14.11 -7.63 8.23
N ASN A 159 12.96 -8.10 7.74
CA ASN A 159 12.83 -9.40 7.09
C ASN A 159 12.47 -9.27 5.61
N GLU A 160 11.34 -8.62 5.29
CA GLU A 160 10.80 -8.65 3.93
C GLU A 160 10.07 -7.37 3.53
N LEU A 161 10.31 -6.92 2.31
CA LEU A 161 9.49 -5.92 1.63
C LEU A 161 9.04 -6.48 0.29
N ILE A 162 7.73 -6.58 0.10
CA ILE A 162 7.10 -6.92 -1.16
C ILE A 162 6.29 -5.71 -1.62
N ALA A 163 6.53 -5.20 -2.84
CA ALA A 163 5.72 -4.18 -3.46
C ALA A 163 5.29 -4.60 -4.87
N ILE A 164 3.99 -4.67 -5.12
CA ILE A 164 3.43 -5.18 -6.37
C ILE A 164 2.41 -4.19 -6.91
N THR A 165 2.57 -3.78 -8.17
CA THR A 165 1.49 -3.14 -8.91
C THR A 165 1.47 -3.49 -10.39
N ASN A 166 0.32 -3.36 -11.05
CA ASN A 166 0.22 -3.61 -12.48
C ASN A 166 0.37 -2.31 -13.28
N ASN A 167 -0.30 -1.23 -12.89
CA ASN A 167 -0.40 -0.05 -13.74
C ASN A 167 0.27 1.21 -13.18
N GLY A 168 0.32 1.40 -11.86
CA GLY A 168 1.00 2.56 -11.26
C GLY A 168 2.51 2.35 -11.15
N GLY A 169 3.27 3.42 -10.93
CA GLY A 169 4.71 3.33 -10.68
C GLY A 169 5.02 2.87 -9.25
N ILE A 170 6.24 2.37 -9.04
CA ILE A 170 6.77 2.13 -7.69
C ILE A 170 7.94 3.08 -7.45
N GLN A 171 7.84 3.95 -6.46
CA GLN A 171 8.91 4.87 -6.07
C GLN A 171 9.12 4.83 -4.55
N LEU A 172 10.11 4.05 -4.11
CA LEU A 172 10.34 3.83 -2.67
C LEU A 172 11.77 4.18 -2.26
N ASN A 173 11.87 4.91 -1.15
CA ASN A 173 13.11 5.02 -0.38
C ASN A 173 13.07 3.94 0.71
N VAL A 174 14.07 3.07 0.77
CA VAL A 174 14.07 1.90 1.64
C VAL A 174 15.28 1.94 2.56
N SER A 175 15.05 1.75 3.85
CA SER A 175 16.11 1.56 4.83
C SER A 175 16.00 0.17 5.42
N ILE A 176 17.11 -0.56 5.40
CA ILE A 176 17.23 -1.89 6.02
C ILE A 176 17.72 -1.72 7.46
N SER A 177 17.08 -2.44 8.39
CA SER A 177 17.48 -2.48 9.79
C SER A 177 18.92 -2.98 9.94
N SER A 178 19.70 -2.40 10.85
CA SER A 178 21.06 -2.88 11.15
C SER A 178 21.07 -4.32 11.65
N ASN A 179 19.97 -4.77 12.24
CA ASN A 179 19.77 -6.11 12.79
C ASN A 179 19.31 -7.12 11.74
N ALA A 180 19.00 -6.68 10.51
CA ALA A 180 18.62 -7.58 9.43
C ALA A 180 19.82 -8.44 9.00
N THR A 181 19.62 -9.75 8.96
CA THR A 181 20.63 -10.72 8.53
C THR A 181 20.48 -11.05 7.05
N ASN A 182 19.26 -11.40 6.62
CA ASN A 182 18.93 -11.84 5.27
C ASN A 182 17.64 -11.15 4.75
N PRO A 183 17.62 -9.81 4.62
CA PRO A 183 16.43 -9.10 4.15
C PRO A 183 16.09 -9.51 2.71
N LYS A 184 14.81 -9.74 2.43
CA LYS A 184 14.27 -10.05 1.10
C LYS A 184 13.45 -8.88 0.58
N ILE A 185 13.83 -8.34 -0.57
CA ILE A 185 13.12 -7.24 -1.24
C ILE A 185 12.64 -7.74 -2.60
N GLU A 186 11.34 -7.67 -2.83
CA GLU A 186 10.70 -8.13 -4.07
C GLU A 186 9.77 -7.05 -4.61
N ILE A 187 10.12 -6.48 -5.76
CA ILE A 187 9.44 -5.35 -6.35
C ILE A 187 8.98 -5.75 -7.75
N THR A 188 7.67 -5.84 -7.95
CA THR A 188 7.10 -6.25 -9.24
C THR A 188 6.16 -5.18 -9.77
N ASN A 189 6.40 -4.80 -11.01
CA ASN A 189 5.54 -3.94 -11.79
C ASN A 189 5.13 -4.63 -13.11
N SER A 190 4.06 -4.19 -13.77
CA SER A 190 3.78 -4.62 -15.15
C SER A 190 3.97 -3.50 -16.18
N LEU A 191 3.39 -2.31 -16.00
CA LEU A 191 3.23 -1.31 -17.07
C LEU A 191 3.79 0.10 -16.74
N SER A 192 4.65 0.20 -15.73
CA SER A 192 5.28 1.44 -15.28
C SER A 192 6.71 1.24 -14.75
N ASP A 193 7.31 2.34 -14.34
CA ASP A 193 8.67 2.42 -13.85
C ASP A 193 8.78 1.94 -12.38
N ILE A 194 9.95 1.40 -12.05
CA ILE A 194 10.40 1.10 -10.70
C ILE A 194 11.57 2.03 -10.37
N GLN A 195 11.46 2.76 -9.27
CA GLN A 195 12.53 3.54 -8.67
C GLN A 195 12.72 3.13 -7.21
N LEU A 196 13.91 2.67 -6.88
CA LEU A 196 14.30 2.29 -5.52
C LEU A 196 15.55 3.08 -5.12
N ASN A 197 15.50 3.75 -3.97
CA ASN A 197 16.67 4.36 -3.36
C ASN A 197 16.89 3.70 -1.99
N PHE A 198 18.07 3.19 -1.72
CA PHE A 198 18.42 2.67 -0.40
C PHE A 198 19.09 3.77 0.42
N ASN A 199 18.48 4.16 1.55
CA ASN A 199 19.00 5.21 2.45
C ASN A 199 19.97 4.66 3.50
N SER A 200 19.97 3.35 3.71
CA SER A 200 21.01 2.60 4.40
C SER A 200 21.54 1.53 3.45
N SER A 201 22.78 1.10 3.60
CA SER A 201 23.41 0.16 2.67
C SER A 201 22.79 -1.24 2.83
N PHE A 202 21.72 -1.48 2.05
CA PHE A 202 21.31 -2.83 1.69
C PHE A 202 22.57 -3.58 1.26
N SER A 203 22.74 -4.78 1.78
CA SER A 203 23.86 -5.62 1.43
C SER A 203 23.38 -7.02 1.11
N GLY A 204 23.71 -7.47 -0.09
CA GLY A 204 23.06 -8.61 -0.71
C GLY A 204 23.30 -8.71 -2.20
N SER A 205 22.64 -9.69 -2.79
CA SER A 205 22.60 -9.87 -4.25
C SER A 205 21.37 -9.17 -4.83
N TYR A 206 21.49 -8.66 -6.06
CA TYR A 206 20.37 -8.10 -6.81
C TYR A 206 20.18 -8.81 -8.16
N ASP A 207 18.92 -8.97 -8.58
CA ASP A 207 18.51 -9.33 -9.94
C ASP A 207 17.39 -8.36 -10.37
N ALA A 208 17.69 -7.53 -11.37
CA ALA A 208 16.76 -6.55 -11.92
C ALA A 208 16.53 -6.80 -13.41
N LYS A 209 15.26 -6.87 -13.83
CA LYS A 209 14.89 -7.21 -15.21
C LYS A 209 13.68 -6.41 -15.72
N THR A 210 13.75 -5.95 -16.96
CA THR A 210 12.61 -5.43 -17.73
C THR A 210 12.47 -6.12 -19.10
N ASP A 211 11.26 -6.31 -19.61
CA ASP A 211 11.06 -6.81 -20.98
C ASP A 211 11.14 -5.66 -22.01
N TYR A 212 10.57 -4.50 -21.67
CA TYR A 212 10.52 -3.28 -22.47
C TYR A 212 10.90 -2.05 -21.62
N GLY A 213 12.18 -1.71 -21.62
CA GLY A 213 12.72 -0.55 -20.90
C GLY A 213 14.21 -0.67 -20.72
N LYS A 214 14.75 0.05 -19.73
CA LYS A 214 16.16 -0.04 -19.32
C LYS A 214 16.31 -0.28 -17.82
N VAL A 215 17.36 -1.00 -17.44
CA VAL A 215 17.77 -1.20 -16.05
C VAL A 215 19.02 -0.37 -15.76
N ASN A 216 18.93 0.52 -14.78
CA ASN A 216 20.03 1.33 -14.26
C ASN A 216 20.27 0.96 -12.80
N ILE A 217 21.52 0.68 -12.47
CA ILE A 217 21.97 0.34 -11.12
C ILE A 217 23.13 1.27 -10.80
N ASP A 218 22.96 2.06 -9.75
CA ASP A 218 23.98 2.98 -9.24
C ASP A 218 24.61 2.40 -7.97
N ASN A 219 25.93 2.62 -7.81
CA ASN A 219 26.76 2.13 -6.71
C ASN A 219 26.76 0.60 -6.43
N PRO A 220 26.79 -0.29 -7.45
CA PRO A 220 26.98 -1.71 -7.19
C PRO A 220 28.40 -1.99 -6.65
N SER A 221 28.56 -2.98 -5.76
CA SER A 221 29.90 -3.47 -5.39
C SER A 221 30.48 -4.38 -6.46
N THR A 222 29.64 -5.23 -7.07
CA THR A 222 30.01 -6.07 -8.21
C THR A 222 28.85 -6.20 -9.17
N VAL A 223 29.15 -6.36 -10.46
CA VAL A 223 28.16 -6.58 -11.52
C VAL A 223 28.52 -7.89 -12.23
N ALA A 224 27.57 -8.83 -12.24
CA ALA A 224 27.72 -10.14 -12.89
C ALA A 224 27.10 -10.17 -14.30
N ILE A 225 25.92 -9.56 -14.46
CA ILE A 225 25.28 -9.33 -15.76
C ILE A 225 25.02 -7.84 -15.91
N SER A 226 25.36 -7.26 -17.07
CA SER A 226 25.18 -5.84 -17.37
C SER A 226 24.63 -5.62 -18.77
N GLU A 227 23.37 -5.97 -18.98
CA GLU A 227 22.64 -5.72 -20.21
C GLU A 227 21.67 -4.54 -20.02
N ASP A 228 21.22 -3.92 -21.11
CA ASP A 228 20.24 -2.84 -21.05
C ASP A 228 18.96 -3.25 -20.32
N LYS A 229 18.54 -4.51 -20.47
CA LYS A 229 17.27 -5.04 -19.96
C LYS A 229 17.40 -5.91 -18.71
N LYS A 230 18.62 -6.31 -18.36
CA LYS A 230 18.87 -7.18 -17.21
C LYS A 230 20.20 -6.83 -16.55
N LYS A 231 20.18 -6.61 -15.24
CA LYS A 231 21.39 -6.43 -14.43
C LYS A 231 21.35 -7.30 -13.19
N THR A 232 22.44 -7.99 -12.91
CA THR A 232 22.60 -8.80 -11.69
C THR A 232 23.95 -8.52 -11.06
N GLY A 233 24.06 -8.68 -9.74
CA GLY A 233 25.31 -8.40 -9.03
C GLY A 233 25.15 -8.42 -7.52
N LYS A 234 26.05 -7.74 -6.83
CA LYS A 234 26.04 -7.62 -5.36
C LYS A 234 26.35 -6.21 -4.88
N VAL A 235 25.91 -5.93 -3.66
CA VAL A 235 26.25 -4.75 -2.86
C VAL A 235 26.70 -5.22 -1.47
N GLY A 236 27.89 -4.83 -1.04
CA GLY A 236 28.51 -5.31 0.20
C GLY A 236 28.61 -6.84 0.30
N ASP A 237 28.71 -7.34 1.54
CA ASP A 237 29.10 -8.73 1.84
C ASP A 237 28.03 -9.56 2.57
N LYS A 238 26.84 -9.01 2.84
CA LYS A 238 25.73 -9.72 3.50
C LYS A 238 24.86 -10.52 2.51
N ASN A 239 23.92 -11.28 3.05
CA ASN A 239 23.08 -12.24 2.31
C ASN A 239 21.67 -11.72 2.00
N GLY A 240 21.47 -10.40 1.91
CA GLY A 240 20.21 -9.84 1.44
C GLY A 240 19.91 -10.25 0.00
N THR A 241 18.65 -10.16 -0.40
CA THR A 241 18.22 -10.41 -1.78
C THR A 241 17.30 -9.29 -2.26
N LEU A 242 17.53 -8.80 -3.47
CA LEU A 242 16.69 -7.83 -4.15
C LEU A 242 16.31 -8.37 -5.53
N ASN A 243 15.01 -8.59 -5.75
CA ASN A 243 14.45 -8.91 -7.06
C ASN A 243 13.56 -7.75 -7.51
N ALA A 244 13.87 -7.16 -8.67
CA ALA A 244 13.07 -6.08 -9.25
C ALA A 244 12.68 -6.43 -10.68
N ASN A 245 11.38 -6.51 -10.98
CA ASN A 245 10.90 -6.90 -12.29
C ASN A 245 9.79 -5.98 -12.80
N THR A 246 9.89 -5.51 -14.04
CA THR A 246 8.77 -4.87 -14.76
C THR A 246 8.62 -5.47 -16.17
N LYS A 247 7.44 -5.42 -16.78
CA LYS A 247 7.30 -5.80 -18.19
C LYS A 247 7.56 -4.61 -19.10
N ASN A 248 6.95 -3.47 -18.80
CA ASN A 248 7.11 -2.24 -19.58
C ASN A 248 7.38 -1.07 -18.63
N GLY A 249 8.61 -0.58 -18.66
CA GLY A 249 9.09 0.45 -17.76
C GLY A 249 10.59 0.32 -17.50
N ASN A 250 11.18 1.41 -17.03
CA ASN A 250 12.55 1.45 -16.57
C ASN A 250 12.64 0.99 -15.12
N ILE A 251 13.79 0.43 -14.77
CA ILE A 251 14.14 0.12 -13.38
C ILE A 251 15.37 0.95 -13.04
N ASN A 252 15.25 1.79 -12.01
CA ASN A 252 16.36 2.59 -11.48
C ASN A 252 16.56 2.23 -10.02
N ILE A 253 17.73 1.70 -9.67
CA ILE A 253 18.08 1.32 -8.30
C ILE A 253 19.34 2.04 -7.90
N ASN A 254 19.27 2.79 -6.81
CA ASN A 254 20.40 3.47 -6.20
C ASN A 254 20.67 2.87 -4.82
N PHE A 255 21.89 2.37 -4.62
CA PHE A 255 22.35 1.76 -3.37
C PHE A 255 23.17 2.73 -2.50
#